data_AF-Q6J3N2-F1
#
_entry.id   AF-Q6J3N2-F1
#
_cell.length_a   1.000
_cell.length_b   1.000
_cell.length_c   1.000
_cell.angle_alpha   90.00
_cell.angle_beta   90.00
_cell.angle_gamma   90.00
#
_symmetry.space_group_name_H-M   'P 1'
#
loop_
_entity.id
_entity.type
_entity.pdbx_description
1 polymer ?
#
loop_
_entity_poly.entity_id
_entity_poly.type
_entity_poly.pdbx_seq_one_letter_code
_entity_poly.pdbx_strand_id
1 'polypeptide(L)'
;VNTIIYNVGSTTISKYATFLDNLRNEAKDPSLKCYGIPMLPNTNPNPKYVLVKLQGSNEKTITLMLRRNNLYVMGYSDPFDTNKCRYHIFNDISGTERQDVETTLCPNPNSRVSKNINYDSRYPTLESKAGVKSRSQVQLGIQILDSDIGKISGVTSFTEKVEAEFLLVAIQMVSEAARFKYIENQVKTNFNRAFNPNPKVLNLKETWGKISTAIHDAKNGVLPKPLELVDASGAKW
;
A
#
# COMPACT_ATOMS: atom_id res chain seq x y z
N VAL A 1 -9.66 -2.87 15.08
CA VAL A 1 -8.72 -2.26 14.11
C VAL A 1 -9.47 -1.14 13.41
N ASN A 2 -8.88 0.04 13.27
CA ASN A 2 -9.54 1.18 12.61
C ASN A 2 -9.49 1.03 11.09
N THR A 3 -10.50 1.60 10.41
CA THR A 3 -10.58 1.65 8.95
C THR A 3 -10.49 3.09 8.47
N ILE A 4 -9.51 3.39 7.64
CA ILE A 4 -9.38 4.67 6.94
C ILE A 4 -10.09 4.54 5.59
N ILE A 5 -11.05 5.42 5.33
CA ILE A 5 -11.84 5.40 4.09
C ILE A 5 -11.31 6.46 3.14
N TYR A 6 -11.09 6.06 1.88
CA TYR A 6 -10.71 6.96 0.81
C TYR A 6 -11.57 6.71 -0.44
N ASN A 7 -12.30 7.74 -0.86
CA ASN A 7 -13.04 7.72 -2.12
C ASN A 7 -12.08 8.08 -3.25
N VAL A 8 -11.78 7.09 -4.09
CA VAL A 8 -10.92 7.18 -5.29
C VAL A 8 -11.72 7.75 -6.47
N GLY A 9 -12.96 7.28 -6.67
CA GLY A 9 -13.80 7.68 -7.81
C GLY A 9 -14.23 9.15 -7.80
N SER A 10 -14.24 9.81 -6.63
CA SER A 10 -14.54 11.24 -6.50
C SER A 10 -13.59 11.92 -5.50
N THR A 11 -12.42 12.29 -6.00
CA THR A 11 -11.30 12.75 -5.15
C THR A 11 -10.64 14.03 -5.64
N THR A 12 -9.87 14.65 -4.76
CA THR A 12 -9.07 15.85 -5.00
C THR A 12 -7.69 15.69 -4.36
N ILE A 13 -6.74 16.54 -4.76
CA ILE A 13 -5.40 16.59 -4.15
C ILE A 13 -5.50 16.72 -2.62
N SER A 14 -6.40 17.57 -2.11
CA SER A 14 -6.61 17.76 -0.67
C SER A 14 -7.15 16.50 0.00
N LYS A 15 -8.16 15.84 -0.60
CA LYS A 15 -8.71 14.58 -0.07
C LYS A 15 -7.66 13.47 -0.02
N TYR A 16 -6.80 13.38 -1.02
CA TYR A 16 -5.69 12.41 -1.03
C TYR A 16 -4.64 12.71 0.04
N ALA A 17 -4.29 13.99 0.23
CA ALA A 17 -3.38 14.40 1.30
C ALA A 17 -3.96 14.08 2.70
N THR A 18 -5.23 14.44 2.94
CA THR A 18 -5.93 14.10 4.20
C THR A 18 -5.98 12.60 4.44
N PHE A 19 -6.27 11.81 3.41
CA PHE A 19 -6.23 10.35 3.49
C PHE A 19 -4.87 9.84 3.96
N LEU A 20 -3.77 10.28 3.34
CA LEU A 20 -2.44 9.82 3.72
C LEU A 20 -2.02 10.30 5.10
N ASP A 21 -2.41 11.52 5.50
CA ASP A 21 -2.13 12.02 6.85
C ASP A 21 -2.92 11.23 7.91
N ASN A 22 -4.17 10.86 7.64
CA ASN A 22 -4.95 9.97 8.50
C ASN A 22 -4.29 8.58 8.62
N LEU A 23 -3.85 8.00 7.49
CA LEU A 23 -3.14 6.72 7.50
C LEU A 23 -1.84 6.78 8.31
N ARG A 24 -1.02 7.83 8.13
CA ARG A 24 0.22 8.01 8.91
C ARG A 24 -0.07 8.18 10.40
N ASN A 25 -1.09 8.94 10.76
CA ASN A 25 -1.46 9.18 12.15
C ASN A 25 -2.01 7.93 12.85
N GLU A 26 -2.74 7.09 12.13
CA GLU A 26 -3.23 5.81 12.64
C GLU A 26 -2.10 4.76 12.73
N ALA A 27 -1.19 4.75 11.75
CA ALA A 27 -0.14 3.74 11.68
C ALA A 27 1.02 4.00 12.63
N LYS A 28 1.41 5.26 12.87
CA LYS A 28 2.58 5.62 13.70
C LYS A 28 2.48 5.07 15.13
N ASP A 29 3.63 4.92 15.76
CA ASP A 29 3.69 4.82 17.21
C ASP A 29 3.24 6.17 17.83
N PRO A 30 2.49 6.16 18.95
CA PRO A 30 2.05 7.41 19.58
C PRO A 30 3.19 8.34 20.02
N SER A 31 4.36 7.79 20.31
CA SER A 31 5.47 8.48 20.98
C SER A 31 6.78 8.47 20.19
N LEU A 32 7.06 7.41 19.43
CA LEU A 32 8.34 7.25 18.75
C LEU A 32 8.48 8.18 17.55
N LYS A 33 9.57 8.94 17.54
CA LYS A 33 9.99 9.80 16.44
C LYS A 33 11.49 10.00 16.46
N CYS A 34 12.10 10.14 15.29
CA CYS A 34 13.51 10.51 15.13
C CYS A 34 13.57 11.76 14.25
N TYR A 35 14.27 12.80 14.69
CA TYR A 35 14.40 14.07 13.94
C TYR A 35 13.05 14.67 13.48
N GLY A 36 12.00 14.51 14.31
CA GLY A 36 10.65 14.99 14.00
C GLY A 36 9.84 14.10 13.03
N ILE A 37 10.44 13.03 12.51
CA ILE A 37 9.77 12.06 11.63
C ILE A 37 9.10 10.99 12.49
N PRO A 38 7.78 10.79 12.40
CA PRO A 38 7.08 9.74 13.12
C PRO A 38 7.61 8.35 12.75
N MET A 39 7.76 7.48 13.74
CA MET A 39 8.20 6.10 13.55
C MET A 39 7.01 5.14 13.63
N LEU A 40 7.06 4.04 12.89
CA LEU A 40 6.10 2.95 13.05
C LEU A 40 6.37 2.18 14.37
N PRO A 41 5.34 1.56 14.97
CA PRO A 41 5.51 0.80 16.20
C PRO A 41 6.30 -0.50 15.96
N ASN A 42 6.73 -1.14 17.05
CA ASN A 42 7.21 -2.52 17.01
C ASN A 42 6.05 -3.51 16.69
N THR A 43 6.29 -4.82 16.70
CA THR A 43 5.27 -5.86 16.42
C THR A 43 4.27 -6.11 17.56
N ASN A 44 4.60 -5.66 18.77
CA ASN A 44 3.80 -5.92 19.98
C ASN A 44 2.61 -4.97 20.23
N PRO A 45 2.71 -3.64 19.95
CA PRO A 45 1.62 -2.71 20.24
C PRO A 45 0.31 -3.05 19.51
N ASN A 46 -0.82 -2.93 20.23
CA ASN A 46 -2.15 -3.04 19.66
C ASN A 46 -2.70 -1.65 19.27
N PRO A 47 -3.53 -1.57 18.20
CA PRO A 47 -3.81 -2.62 17.23
C PRO A 47 -2.56 -2.96 16.38
N LYS A 48 -2.42 -4.18 15.87
CA LYS A 48 -1.30 -4.57 14.98
C LYS A 48 -1.49 -4.16 13.52
N TYR A 49 -2.73 -3.83 13.16
CA TYR A 49 -3.16 -3.66 11.78
C TYR A 49 -3.89 -2.33 11.61
N VAL A 50 -4.01 -1.89 10.36
CA VAL A 50 -4.89 -0.81 9.91
C VAL A 50 -5.58 -1.26 8.64
N LEU A 51 -6.87 -0.95 8.50
CA LEU A 51 -7.63 -1.19 7.27
C LEU A 51 -7.70 0.09 6.44
N VAL A 52 -7.56 -0.06 5.12
CA VAL A 52 -7.74 1.04 4.16
C VAL A 52 -8.83 0.64 3.17
N LYS A 53 -10.00 1.26 3.28
CA LYS A 53 -11.12 1.05 2.36
C LYS A 53 -11.05 2.04 1.20
N LEU A 54 -10.72 1.53 0.03
CA LEU A 54 -10.73 2.26 -1.23
C LEU A 54 -12.12 2.15 -1.87
N GLN A 55 -12.78 3.28 -2.08
CA GLN A 55 -14.08 3.33 -2.78
C GLN A 55 -13.86 3.83 -4.19
N GLY A 56 -13.99 2.94 -5.16
CA GLY A 56 -14.01 3.30 -6.57
C GLY A 56 -15.39 3.77 -7.03
N SER A 57 -15.48 4.08 -8.31
CA SER A 57 -16.72 4.38 -9.03
C SER A 57 -17.68 3.18 -9.04
N ASN A 58 -18.96 3.43 -9.31
CA ASN A 58 -20.00 2.39 -9.42
C ASN A 58 -20.14 1.50 -8.17
N GLU A 59 -20.01 2.12 -6.99
CA GLU A 59 -20.13 1.44 -5.68
C GLU A 59 -19.12 0.29 -5.45
N LYS A 60 -18.06 0.25 -6.26
CA LYS A 60 -16.99 -0.75 -6.13
C LYS A 60 -16.07 -0.40 -4.97
N THR A 61 -15.72 -1.38 -4.15
CA THR A 61 -14.80 -1.15 -3.03
C THR A 61 -13.83 -2.30 -2.85
N ILE A 62 -12.62 -1.95 -2.41
CA ILE A 62 -11.62 -2.89 -1.92
C ILE A 62 -11.13 -2.40 -0.56
N THR A 63 -11.03 -3.30 0.42
CA THR A 63 -10.42 -3.00 1.72
C THR A 63 -9.06 -3.67 1.79
N LEU A 64 -7.99 -2.88 1.83
CA LEU A 64 -6.62 -3.36 2.06
C LEU A 64 -6.40 -3.55 3.55
N MET A 65 -5.73 -4.62 3.95
CA MET A 65 -5.23 -4.81 5.31
C MET A 65 -3.72 -4.60 5.35
N LEU A 66 -3.28 -3.66 6.17
CA LEU A 66 -1.87 -3.31 6.33
C LEU A 66 -1.40 -3.65 7.75
N ARG A 67 -0.16 -4.14 7.86
CA ARG A 67 0.52 -4.31 9.14
C ARG A 67 1.11 -2.98 9.60
N ARG A 68 0.86 -2.54 10.84
CA ARG A 68 1.29 -1.21 11.31
C ARG A 68 2.80 -1.06 11.44
N ASN A 69 3.52 -2.12 11.82
CA ASN A 69 4.96 -2.02 12.06
C ASN A 69 5.81 -1.78 10.79
N ASN A 70 5.26 -2.07 9.60
CA ASN A 70 5.99 -1.90 8.33
C ASN A 70 5.14 -1.35 7.17
N LEU A 71 3.83 -1.17 7.34
CA LEU A 71 2.85 -0.80 6.31
C LEU A 71 2.74 -1.77 5.12
N TYR A 72 3.15 -3.04 5.29
CA TYR A 72 3.04 -4.04 4.23
C TYR A 72 1.58 -4.48 4.11
N VAL A 73 1.10 -4.60 2.86
CA VAL A 73 -0.23 -5.14 2.58
C VAL A 73 -0.19 -6.65 2.80
N MET A 74 -1.08 -7.16 3.63
CA MET A 74 -1.19 -8.59 3.97
C MET A 74 -2.24 -9.29 3.10
N GLY A 75 -3.16 -8.52 2.53
CA GLY A 75 -4.27 -8.99 1.73
C GLY A 75 -5.30 -7.90 1.53
N TYR A 76 -6.40 -8.24 0.87
CA TYR A 76 -7.52 -7.35 0.66
C TYR A 76 -8.86 -8.09 0.70
N SER A 77 -9.96 -7.36 0.83
CA SER A 77 -11.31 -7.89 0.64
C SER A 77 -12.16 -7.05 -0.29
N ASP A 78 -13.15 -7.69 -0.92
CA ASP A 78 -14.18 -7.05 -1.73
C ASP A 78 -15.58 -7.60 -1.40
N PRO A 79 -16.63 -6.77 -1.51
CA PRO A 79 -18.00 -7.28 -1.55
C PRO A 79 -18.18 -8.22 -2.75
N PHE A 80 -18.72 -9.41 -2.52
CA PHE A 80 -18.88 -10.44 -3.54
C PHE A 80 -20.22 -11.16 -3.37
N ASP A 81 -20.94 -11.41 -4.48
CA ASP A 81 -22.33 -11.90 -4.45
C ASP A 81 -23.24 -11.09 -3.47
N THR A 82 -24.42 -11.63 -3.18
CA THR A 82 -25.30 -11.08 -2.14
C THR A 82 -24.73 -11.37 -0.75
N ASN A 83 -24.40 -10.31 -0.01
CA ASN A 83 -23.99 -10.34 1.40
C ASN A 83 -22.73 -11.16 1.72
N LYS A 84 -21.84 -11.44 0.75
CA LYS A 84 -20.55 -12.10 1.05
C LYS A 84 -19.39 -11.11 1.05
N CYS A 85 -18.42 -11.39 1.91
CA CYS A 85 -17.14 -10.72 1.98
C CYS A 85 -16.07 -11.68 1.47
N ARG A 86 -15.50 -11.38 0.30
CA ARG A 86 -14.45 -12.21 -0.28
C ARG A 86 -13.10 -11.66 0.14
N TYR A 87 -12.31 -12.46 0.84
CA TYR A 87 -10.98 -12.08 1.31
C TYR A 87 -9.90 -12.79 0.49
N HIS A 88 -8.80 -12.06 0.27
CA HIS A 88 -7.66 -12.47 -0.53
C HIS A 88 -6.40 -12.23 0.29
N ILE A 89 -5.73 -13.31 0.66
CA ILE A 89 -4.53 -13.25 1.51
C ILE A 89 -3.32 -13.54 0.62
N PHE A 90 -2.25 -12.75 0.78
CA PHE A 90 -0.97 -13.07 0.13
C PHE A 90 -0.41 -14.41 0.62
N ASN A 91 0.29 -15.11 -0.28
CA ASN A 91 0.84 -16.43 0.00
C ASN A 91 2.01 -16.42 1.02
N ASP A 92 2.61 -15.26 1.27
CA ASP A 92 3.67 -15.07 2.26
C ASP A 92 3.14 -14.79 3.68
N ILE A 93 1.82 -14.75 3.88
CA ILE A 93 1.19 -14.62 5.20
C ILE A 93 0.80 -16.00 5.75
N SER A 94 1.33 -16.33 6.93
CA SER A 94 1.18 -17.65 7.55
C SER A 94 0.83 -17.57 9.04
N GLY A 95 0.52 -18.74 9.62
CA GLY A 95 0.22 -18.87 11.05
C GLY A 95 -0.93 -17.99 11.53
N THR A 96 -0.78 -17.42 12.73
CA THR A 96 -1.79 -16.54 13.36
C THR A 96 -2.14 -15.34 12.49
N GLU A 97 -1.19 -14.79 11.74
CA GLU A 97 -1.46 -13.61 10.89
C GLU A 97 -2.45 -13.93 9.77
N ARG A 98 -2.47 -15.17 9.27
CA ARG A 98 -3.47 -15.58 8.27
C ARG A 98 -4.89 -15.56 8.85
N GLN A 99 -5.05 -16.04 10.08
CA GLN A 99 -6.32 -15.99 10.80
C GLN A 99 -6.74 -14.55 11.13
N ASP A 100 -5.76 -13.72 11.51
CA ASP A 100 -6.00 -12.29 11.78
C ASP A 100 -6.47 -11.57 10.52
N VAL A 101 -5.90 -11.87 9.35
CA VAL A 101 -6.34 -11.28 8.06
C VAL A 101 -7.78 -11.66 7.75
N GLU A 102 -8.10 -12.94 7.83
CA GLU A 102 -9.46 -13.44 7.58
C GLU A 102 -10.49 -12.76 8.50
N THR A 103 -10.22 -12.76 9.80
CA THR A 103 -11.16 -12.28 10.83
C THR A 103 -11.25 -10.76 10.88
N THR A 104 -10.18 -10.04 10.51
CA THR A 104 -10.18 -8.58 10.48
C THR A 104 -10.84 -8.03 9.22
N LEU A 105 -10.57 -8.62 8.05
CA LEU A 105 -11.16 -8.17 6.78
C LEU A 105 -12.64 -8.55 6.66
N CYS A 106 -13.01 -9.75 7.10
CA CYS A 106 -14.38 -10.27 6.97
C CYS A 106 -14.86 -10.79 8.32
N PRO A 107 -15.32 -9.96 9.27
CA PRO A 107 -15.56 -10.41 10.65
C PRO A 107 -16.67 -11.46 10.80
N ASN A 108 -17.69 -11.48 9.94
CA ASN A 108 -18.78 -12.46 10.03
C ASN A 108 -18.44 -13.79 9.34
N PRO A 109 -18.23 -14.90 10.07
CA PRO A 109 -17.83 -16.20 9.51
C PRO A 109 -18.83 -16.79 8.51
N ASN A 110 -20.13 -16.52 8.69
CA ASN A 110 -21.19 -17.06 7.83
C ASN A 110 -21.24 -16.41 6.43
N SER A 111 -20.47 -15.33 6.23
CA SER A 111 -20.46 -14.54 5.00
C SER A 111 -19.11 -14.53 4.28
N ARG A 112 -18.10 -15.24 4.80
CA ARG A 112 -16.74 -15.18 4.25
C ARG A 112 -16.60 -16.06 3.02
N VAL A 113 -15.87 -15.58 2.02
CA VAL A 113 -15.44 -16.36 0.86
C VAL A 113 -13.94 -16.19 0.71
N SER A 114 -13.21 -17.29 0.56
CA SER A 114 -11.77 -17.23 0.32
C SER A 114 -11.47 -17.16 -1.18
N LYS A 115 -10.55 -16.29 -1.58
CA LYS A 115 -9.89 -16.32 -2.88
C LYS A 115 -8.44 -15.87 -2.68
N ASN A 116 -7.52 -16.79 -2.44
CA ASN A 116 -6.13 -16.43 -2.13
C ASN A 116 -5.41 -15.76 -3.30
N ILE A 117 -4.45 -14.90 -2.96
CA ILE A 117 -3.45 -14.41 -3.88
C ILE A 117 -2.34 -15.47 -3.90
N ASN A 118 -2.24 -16.25 -4.97
CA ASN A 118 -1.38 -17.45 -5.04
C ASN A 118 0.11 -17.14 -5.31
N TYR A 119 0.57 -15.95 -4.93
CA TYR A 119 1.94 -15.47 -5.07
C TYR A 119 2.28 -14.52 -3.91
N ASP A 120 3.57 -14.27 -3.70
CA ASP A 120 4.05 -13.39 -2.62
C ASP A 120 3.98 -11.90 -2.98
N SER A 121 4.12 -11.04 -1.96
CA SER A 121 3.94 -9.59 -2.07
C SER A 121 5.18 -8.83 -2.57
N ARG A 122 6.28 -9.50 -2.90
CA ARG A 122 7.53 -8.84 -3.31
C ARG A 122 7.37 -8.22 -4.70
N TYR A 123 7.94 -7.03 -4.89
CA TYR A 123 7.87 -6.33 -6.19
C TYR A 123 8.28 -7.18 -7.40
N PRO A 124 9.39 -7.96 -7.38
CA PRO A 124 9.74 -8.81 -8.52
C PRO A 124 8.67 -9.84 -8.88
N THR A 125 7.97 -10.39 -7.88
CA THR A 125 6.88 -11.34 -8.09
C THR A 125 5.68 -10.65 -8.74
N LEU A 126 5.28 -9.48 -8.22
CA LEU A 126 4.19 -8.67 -8.78
C LEU A 126 4.50 -8.22 -10.22
N GLU A 127 5.73 -7.79 -10.49
CA GLU A 127 6.20 -7.38 -11.82
C GLU A 127 6.11 -8.56 -12.82
N SER A 128 6.55 -9.74 -12.42
CA SER A 128 6.43 -10.97 -13.22
C SER A 128 4.98 -11.32 -13.53
N LYS A 129 4.09 -11.27 -12.52
CA LYS A 129 2.65 -11.55 -12.71
C LYS A 129 1.95 -10.50 -13.57
N ALA A 130 2.35 -9.23 -13.47
CA ALA A 130 1.87 -8.16 -14.35
C ALA A 130 2.45 -8.26 -15.78
N GLY A 131 3.45 -9.10 -16.01
CA GLY A 131 4.10 -9.27 -17.32
C GLY A 131 5.00 -8.09 -17.70
N VAL A 132 5.61 -7.43 -16.72
CA VAL A 132 6.52 -6.30 -16.92
C VAL A 132 7.92 -6.61 -16.38
N LYS A 133 8.94 -5.96 -16.94
CA LYS A 133 10.34 -6.11 -16.48
C LYS A 133 10.64 -5.28 -15.23
N SER A 134 9.86 -4.23 -15.01
CA SER A 134 9.99 -3.32 -13.89
C SER A 134 8.66 -2.61 -13.66
N ARG A 135 8.31 -2.33 -12.41
CA ARG A 135 7.12 -1.54 -12.04
C ARG A 135 7.16 -0.10 -12.54
N SER A 136 8.28 0.38 -13.10
CA SER A 136 8.32 1.63 -13.88
C SER A 136 7.46 1.60 -15.14
N GLN A 137 7.16 0.41 -15.68
CA GLN A 137 6.32 0.21 -16.87
C GLN A 137 4.82 0.16 -16.53
N VAL A 138 4.47 0.09 -15.23
CA VAL A 138 3.09 0.15 -14.76
C VAL A 138 2.80 1.57 -14.31
N GLN A 139 1.93 2.24 -15.06
CA GLN A 139 1.54 3.61 -14.74
C GLN A 139 0.76 3.68 -13.41
N LEU A 140 1.02 4.74 -12.65
CA LEU A 140 0.25 5.12 -11.48
C LEU A 140 -0.71 6.26 -11.84
N GLY A 141 -1.82 6.36 -11.13
CA GLY A 141 -2.78 7.44 -11.33
C GLY A 141 -4.10 7.17 -10.62
N ILE A 142 -4.82 8.23 -10.28
CA ILE A 142 -6.10 8.13 -9.56
C ILE A 142 -7.14 7.36 -10.41
N GLN A 143 -7.22 7.68 -11.71
CA GLN A 143 -8.13 7.02 -12.65
C GLN A 143 -7.74 5.56 -12.91
N ILE A 144 -6.44 5.25 -12.88
CA ILE A 144 -5.94 3.87 -13.01
C ILE A 144 -6.38 3.06 -11.79
N LEU A 145 -6.13 3.59 -10.57
CA LEU A 145 -6.55 2.92 -9.34
C LEU A 145 -8.07 2.71 -9.29
N ASP A 146 -8.85 3.71 -9.70
CA ASP A 146 -10.32 3.60 -9.80
C ASP A 146 -10.75 2.50 -10.78
N SER A 147 -10.16 2.49 -11.98
CA SER A 147 -10.42 1.47 -13.00
C SER A 147 -10.06 0.07 -12.53
N ASP A 148 -8.91 -0.09 -11.87
CA ASP A 148 -8.42 -1.40 -11.40
C ASP A 148 -9.27 -1.95 -10.25
N ILE A 149 -9.78 -1.09 -9.36
CA ILE A 149 -10.81 -1.48 -8.37
C ILE A 149 -12.03 -2.07 -9.08
N GLY A 150 -12.48 -1.44 -10.18
CA GLY A 150 -13.61 -1.91 -10.98
C GLY A 150 -13.39 -3.26 -11.66
N LYS A 151 -12.14 -3.62 -12.01
CA LYS A 151 -11.79 -4.90 -12.63
C LYS A 151 -11.78 -6.07 -11.64
N ILE A 152 -11.77 -5.79 -10.33
CA ILE A 152 -11.63 -6.80 -9.26
C ILE A 152 -12.89 -6.90 -8.41
N SER A 153 -13.39 -5.77 -7.92
CA SER A 153 -14.44 -5.72 -6.89
C SER A 153 -15.77 -6.29 -7.38
N GLY A 154 -16.21 -7.38 -6.74
CA GLY A 154 -17.42 -8.12 -7.11
C GLY A 154 -17.32 -8.90 -8.42
N VAL A 155 -16.14 -8.97 -9.04
CA VAL A 155 -15.94 -9.70 -10.30
C VAL A 155 -15.70 -11.19 -10.00
N THR A 156 -16.45 -12.07 -10.66
CA THR A 156 -16.37 -13.54 -10.45
C THR A 156 -14.99 -14.10 -10.73
N SER A 157 -14.40 -13.75 -11.88
CA SER A 157 -13.08 -14.21 -12.28
C SER A 157 -12.26 -13.06 -12.88
N PHE A 158 -10.99 -13.00 -12.50
CA PHE A 158 -9.99 -12.07 -13.02
C PHE A 158 -8.63 -12.79 -13.05
N THR A 159 -7.73 -12.36 -13.94
CA THR A 159 -6.43 -13.00 -14.12
C THR A 159 -5.41 -12.52 -13.08
N GLU A 160 -4.35 -13.31 -12.87
CA GLU A 160 -3.22 -12.89 -12.01
C GLU A 160 -2.58 -11.58 -12.49
N LYS A 161 -2.58 -11.33 -13.81
CA LYS A 161 -2.08 -10.07 -14.38
C LYS A 161 -2.90 -8.87 -13.89
N VAL A 162 -4.23 -8.95 -13.98
CA VAL A 162 -5.13 -7.88 -13.52
C VAL A 162 -4.95 -7.63 -12.02
N GLU A 163 -4.83 -8.70 -11.23
CA GLU A 163 -4.62 -8.58 -9.79
C GLU A 163 -3.25 -7.97 -9.44
N ALA A 164 -2.17 -8.38 -10.13
CA ALA A 164 -0.84 -7.86 -9.91
C ALA A 164 -0.71 -6.38 -10.34
N GLU A 165 -1.35 -5.98 -11.44
CA GLU A 165 -1.44 -4.58 -11.87
C GLU A 165 -2.12 -3.72 -10.79
N PHE A 166 -3.28 -4.16 -10.29
CA PHE A 166 -3.97 -3.49 -9.17
C PHE A 166 -3.07 -3.37 -7.93
N LEU A 167 -2.45 -4.47 -7.50
CA LEU A 167 -1.61 -4.51 -6.30
C LEU A 167 -0.40 -3.59 -6.45
N LEU A 168 0.25 -3.57 -7.61
CA LEU A 168 1.33 -2.62 -7.90
C LEU A 168 0.86 -1.17 -7.76
N VAL A 169 -0.29 -0.82 -8.32
CA VAL A 169 -0.83 0.54 -8.23
C VAL A 169 -1.21 0.88 -6.78
N ALA A 170 -2.00 0.03 -6.12
CA ALA A 170 -2.51 0.25 -4.78
C ALA A 170 -1.39 0.33 -3.72
N ILE A 171 -0.43 -0.60 -3.72
CA ILE A 171 0.69 -0.59 -2.77
C ILE A 171 1.50 0.71 -2.91
N GLN A 172 1.77 1.14 -4.15
CA GLN A 172 2.56 2.34 -4.41
C GLN A 172 1.80 3.63 -4.09
N MET A 173 0.49 3.69 -4.31
CA MET A 173 -0.34 4.86 -4.03
C MET A 173 -0.84 4.96 -2.59
N VAL A 174 -0.76 3.87 -1.81
CA VAL A 174 -1.15 3.82 -0.39
C VAL A 174 0.07 3.71 0.52
N SER A 175 0.69 2.53 0.59
CA SER A 175 1.78 2.25 1.53
C SER A 175 3.03 3.08 1.23
N GLU A 176 3.46 3.14 -0.03
CA GLU A 176 4.69 3.88 -0.37
C GLU A 176 4.49 5.40 -0.30
N ALA A 177 3.32 5.89 -0.71
CA ALA A 177 2.97 7.29 -0.54
C ALA A 177 2.89 7.68 0.94
N ALA A 178 2.39 6.80 1.82
CA ALA A 178 2.38 7.02 3.27
C ALA A 178 3.82 7.08 3.85
N ARG A 179 4.72 6.18 3.43
CA ARG A 179 6.13 6.19 3.87
C ARG A 179 6.89 7.42 3.37
N PHE A 180 6.65 7.84 2.13
CA PHE A 180 7.44 8.89 1.47
C PHE A 180 6.57 10.05 0.98
N LYS A 181 6.73 11.21 1.61
CA LYS A 181 6.14 12.48 1.12
C LYS A 181 6.55 12.80 -0.32
N TYR A 182 7.73 12.37 -0.77
CA TYR A 182 8.13 12.49 -2.18
C TYR A 182 7.18 11.73 -3.12
N ILE A 183 6.78 10.50 -2.77
CA ILE A 183 5.87 9.69 -3.59
C ILE A 183 4.45 10.27 -3.54
N GLU A 184 3.98 10.70 -2.36
CA GLU A 184 2.73 11.47 -2.26
C GLU A 184 2.74 12.66 -3.23
N ASN A 185 3.82 13.44 -3.26
CA ASN A 185 3.94 14.61 -4.13
C ASN A 185 4.00 14.26 -5.62
N GLN A 186 4.58 13.12 -6.00
CA GLN A 186 4.55 12.66 -7.39
C GLN A 186 3.12 12.35 -7.84
N VAL A 187 2.30 11.74 -6.97
CA VAL A 187 0.87 11.51 -7.24
C VAL A 187 0.12 12.83 -7.31
N LYS A 188 0.33 13.76 -6.36
CA LYS A 188 -0.33 15.07 -6.35
C LYS A 188 0.03 15.93 -7.56
N THR A 189 1.27 15.88 -8.02
CA THR A 189 1.74 16.62 -9.21
C THR A 189 1.09 16.10 -10.49
N ASN A 190 0.80 14.81 -10.55
CA ASN A 190 0.18 14.16 -11.70
C ASN A 190 -1.27 13.76 -11.42
N PHE A 191 -1.97 14.46 -10.53
CA PHE A 191 -3.25 13.99 -9.99
C PHE A 191 -4.34 13.77 -11.05
N ASN A 192 -4.26 14.52 -12.15
CA ASN A 192 -5.21 14.47 -13.26
C ASN A 192 -4.77 13.56 -14.43
N ARG A 193 -3.67 12.80 -14.29
CA ARG A 193 -3.14 11.97 -15.37
C ARG A 193 -2.37 10.75 -14.88
N ALA A 194 -2.19 9.78 -15.76
CA ALA A 194 -1.28 8.67 -15.53
C ALA A 194 0.19 9.14 -15.54
N PHE A 195 1.05 8.48 -14.76
CA PHE A 195 2.49 8.72 -14.79
C PHE A 195 3.29 7.45 -14.50
N ASN A 196 4.49 7.35 -15.06
CA ASN A 196 5.42 6.26 -14.76
C ASN A 196 6.26 6.59 -13.52
N PRO A 197 6.46 5.65 -12.58
CA PRO A 197 7.39 5.83 -11.46
C PRO A 197 8.82 6.12 -11.94
N ASN A 198 9.38 7.26 -11.54
CA ASN A 198 10.78 7.62 -11.86
C ASN A 198 11.79 6.84 -11.01
N PRO A 199 13.09 6.82 -11.38
CA PRO A 199 14.14 6.10 -10.64
C PRO A 199 14.18 6.42 -9.14
N LYS A 200 14.03 7.68 -8.73
CA LYS A 200 13.95 8.06 -7.30
C LYS A 200 12.78 7.41 -6.58
N VAL A 201 11.61 7.37 -7.21
CA VAL A 201 10.43 6.68 -6.65
C VAL A 201 10.74 5.19 -6.42
N LEU A 202 11.44 4.54 -7.35
CA LEU A 202 11.80 3.12 -7.20
C LEU A 202 12.84 2.91 -6.09
N ASN A 203 13.91 3.71 -6.11
CA ASN A 203 15.01 3.60 -5.17
C ASN A 203 14.58 3.84 -3.72
N LEU A 204 13.72 4.83 -3.46
CA LEU A 204 13.19 5.09 -2.12
C LEU A 204 12.44 3.87 -1.55
N LYS A 205 11.63 3.18 -2.37
CA LYS A 205 10.89 1.97 -1.95
C LYS A 205 11.83 0.85 -1.53
N GLU A 206 12.90 0.65 -2.29
CA GLU A 206 13.88 -0.42 -2.05
C GLU A 206 14.83 -0.11 -0.88
N THR A 207 14.99 1.17 -0.52
CA THR A 207 15.94 1.63 0.49
C THR A 207 15.29 2.12 1.78
N TRP A 208 13.95 2.05 1.92
CA TRP A 208 13.23 2.55 3.09
C TRP A 208 13.77 2.05 4.44
N GLY A 209 14.09 0.75 4.53
CA GLY A 209 14.70 0.17 5.74
C GLY A 209 16.05 0.80 6.06
N LYS A 210 16.92 0.94 5.05
CA LYS A 210 18.25 1.56 5.20
C LYS A 210 18.14 3.04 5.58
N ILE A 211 17.22 3.77 4.96
CA ILE A 211 16.93 5.18 5.27
C ILE A 211 16.45 5.31 6.72
N SER A 212 15.50 4.47 7.14
CA SER A 212 14.96 4.48 8.50
C SER A 212 16.04 4.25 9.55
N THR A 213 16.90 3.23 9.36
CA THR A 213 18.03 2.95 10.26
C THR A 213 19.05 4.09 10.27
N ALA A 214 19.43 4.61 9.10
CA ALA A 214 20.42 5.69 9.02
C ALA A 214 19.94 6.98 9.71
N ILE A 215 18.65 7.32 9.62
CA ILE A 215 18.05 8.46 10.32
C ILE A 215 17.99 8.21 11.83
N HIS A 216 17.61 7.00 12.26
CA HIS A 216 17.57 6.64 13.68
C HIS A 216 18.96 6.74 14.33
N ASP A 217 19.99 6.25 13.63
CA ASP A 217 21.35 6.15 14.17
C ASP A 217 22.16 7.45 14.03
N ALA A 218 21.65 8.42 13.26
CA ALA A 218 22.31 9.71 13.07
C ALA A 218 22.53 10.45 14.40
N LYS A 219 23.68 11.11 14.53
CA LYS A 219 24.02 11.94 15.70
C LYS A 219 24.21 13.38 15.26
N ASN A 220 23.57 14.31 15.95
CA ASN A 220 23.58 15.74 15.62
C ASN A 220 23.22 16.03 14.15
N GLY A 221 22.31 15.24 13.57
CA GLY A 221 21.89 15.38 12.17
C GLY A 221 22.87 14.81 11.13
N VAL A 222 23.97 14.18 11.55
CA VAL A 222 24.96 13.56 10.67
C VAL A 222 24.74 12.05 10.62
N LEU A 223 24.62 11.50 9.40
CA LEU A 223 24.48 10.06 9.20
C LEU A 223 25.77 9.31 9.62
N PRO A 224 25.67 8.08 10.15
CA PRO A 224 26.85 7.30 10.53
C PRO A 224 27.81 7.00 9.35
N LYS A 225 27.25 6.89 8.15
CA LYS A 225 27.97 6.76 6.88
C LYS A 225 27.14 7.36 5.74
N PRO A 226 27.76 7.82 4.65
CA PRO A 226 27.03 8.24 3.45
C PRO A 226 26.06 7.14 2.99
N LEU A 227 24.83 7.54 2.67
CA LEU A 227 23.81 6.65 2.13
C LEU A 227 23.63 6.98 0.66
N GLU A 228 24.18 6.14 -0.21
CA GLU A 228 24.06 6.32 -1.66
C GLU A 228 22.66 5.96 -2.13
N LEU A 229 22.00 6.92 -2.78
CA LEU A 229 20.65 6.79 -3.32
C LEU A 229 20.66 7.07 -4.83
N VAL A 230 19.48 7.09 -5.44
CA VAL A 230 19.29 7.44 -6.85
C VAL A 230 18.29 8.59 -6.97
N ASP A 231 18.64 9.58 -7.79
CA ASP A 231 17.80 10.74 -8.05
C ASP A 231 16.72 10.46 -9.13
N ALA A 232 15.94 11.49 -9.49
CA ALA A 232 14.84 11.33 -10.43
C ALA A 232 15.29 11.10 -11.89
N SER A 233 16.55 11.41 -12.21
CA SER A 233 17.16 11.19 -13.53
C SER A 233 17.84 9.82 -13.65
N GLY A 234 18.08 9.15 -12.53
CA GLY A 234 18.83 7.90 -12.46
C GLY A 234 20.30 8.09 -12.03
N ALA A 235 20.71 9.31 -11.71
CA ALA A 235 22.05 9.60 -11.22
C ALA A 235 22.18 9.24 -9.73
N LYS A 236 23.43 9.01 -9.30
CA LYS A 236 23.78 8.79 -7.89
C LYS A 236 23.46 10.05 -7.08
N TRP A 237 22.76 9.88 -5.95
CA TRP A 237 22.43 10.93 -4.98
C TRP A 237 23.14 10.68 -3.65
#